data_AF-A0A935FWI4-F1
#
_entry.id   AF-A0A935FWI4-F1
#
_cell.length_a   1.000
_cell.length_b   1.000
_cell.length_c   1.000
_cell.angle_alpha   90.00
_cell.angle_beta   90.00
_cell.angle_gamma   90.00
#
_symmetry.space_group_name_H-M   'P 1'
#
loop_
_entity.id
_entity.type
_entity.pdbx_description
1 polymer ?
#
loop_
_entity_poly.entity_id
_entity_poly.type
_entity_poly.pdbx_seq_one_letter_code
_entity_poly.pdbx_strand_id
1 'polypeptide(L)'
;MIFESDKTMFEIYREGDFNKKFRVIYFTELDEHNKEAEINHALLGDPIFSGFLRDDMKSQGREIIENLIKEMNESGEAFGENDISERLKLCLSE
;
A
#
# COMPACT_ATOMS: atom_id res chain seq x y z
N MET A 1 16.41 -13.51 18.34
CA MET A 1 16.68 -12.28 17.57
C MET A 1 15.77 -12.38 16.36
N ILE A 2 14.63 -11.71 16.40
CA ILE A 2 13.66 -11.75 15.30
C ILE A 2 14.26 -10.84 14.24
N PHE A 3 14.56 -11.38 13.06
CA PHE A 3 14.88 -10.57 11.89
C PHE A 3 13.60 -9.82 11.52
N GLU A 4 13.36 -8.67 12.15
CA GLU A 4 12.43 -7.70 11.64
C GLU A 4 12.97 -7.30 10.27
N SER A 5 12.24 -7.71 9.23
CA SER A 5 12.53 -7.39 7.84
C SER A 5 12.77 -5.88 7.74
N ASP A 6 13.94 -5.44 7.25
CA ASP A 6 14.33 -4.03 7.01
C ASP A 6 13.42 -3.31 5.98
N LYS A 7 12.31 -3.94 5.60
CA LYS A 7 11.40 -3.55 4.55
C LYS A 7 9.96 -3.79 4.99
N THR A 8 9.13 -2.77 4.78
CA THR A 8 7.68 -2.84 4.99
C THR A 8 7.00 -3.20 3.66
N MET A 9 6.38 -4.37 3.60
CA MET A 9 5.63 -4.81 2.41
C MET A 9 4.26 -4.13 2.38
N PHE A 10 3.87 -3.60 1.24
CA PHE A 10 2.56 -2.99 1.07
C PHE A 10 1.94 -3.29 -0.30
N GLU A 11 0.62 -3.11 -0.37
CA GLU A 11 -0.13 -3.16 -1.62
C GLU A 11 -1.24 -2.12 -1.62
N ILE A 12 -1.33 -1.37 -2.72
CA ILE A 12 -2.41 -0.46 -3.05
C ILE A 12 -3.41 -1.24 -3.91
N TYR A 13 -4.66 -1.22 -3.49
CA TYR A 13 -5.75 -1.91 -4.17
C TYR A 13 -7.00 -1.04 -4.22
N ARG A 14 -7.89 -1.34 -5.16
CA ARG A 14 -9.24 -0.81 -5.21
C ARG A 14 -10.19 -1.79 -4.55
N GLU A 15 -11.00 -1.35 -3.59
CA GLU A 15 -12.02 -2.19 -2.99
C GLU A 15 -13.01 -2.70 -4.06
N GLY A 16 -13.32 -4.00 -4.05
CA GLY A 16 -14.34 -4.59 -4.92
C GLY A 16 -15.79 -4.26 -4.51
N ASP A 17 -15.96 -3.67 -3.32
CA ASP A 17 -17.25 -3.39 -2.71
C ASP A 17 -17.89 -2.06 -3.16
N PHE A 18 -19.10 -1.79 -2.67
CA PHE A 18 -20.02 -0.72 -3.11
C PHE A 18 -19.41 0.68 -3.30
N ASN A 19 -18.35 1.04 -2.57
CA ASN A 19 -17.76 2.38 -2.59
C ASN A 19 -16.52 2.50 -3.50
N LYS A 20 -15.97 1.36 -3.97
CA LYS A 20 -14.81 1.27 -4.90
C LYS A 20 -13.63 2.19 -4.56
N LYS A 21 -13.38 2.39 -3.26
CA LYS A 21 -12.33 3.27 -2.76
C LYS A 21 -10.96 2.62 -2.94
N PHE A 22 -9.95 3.45 -3.08
CA PHE A 22 -8.55 3.05 -3.07
C PHE A 22 -8.06 2.96 -1.63
N ARG A 23 -7.30 1.92 -1.33
CA ARG A 23 -6.72 1.64 -0.01
C ARG A 23 -5.31 1.07 -0.14
N VAL A 24 -4.58 1.10 0.96
CA VAL A 24 -3.30 0.40 1.13
C VAL A 24 -3.40 -0.57 2.30
N ILE A 25 -2.76 -1.73 2.15
CA ILE A 25 -2.49 -2.67 3.23
C ILE A 25 -0.98 -2.74 3.45
N TYR A 26 -0.54 -2.76 4.71
CA TYR A 26 0.86 -2.91 5.10
C TYR A 26 1.05 -4.29 5.74
N PHE A 27 1.39 -5.31 4.95
CA PHE A 27 1.38 -6.71 5.37
C PHE A 27 2.31 -7.02 6.54
N THR A 28 3.45 -6.34 6.62
CA THR A 28 4.44 -6.52 7.69
C THR A 28 4.03 -5.83 9.00
N GLU A 29 2.97 -5.04 8.99
CA GLU A 29 2.43 -4.32 10.17
C GLU A 29 1.09 -4.87 10.64
N LEU A 30 0.59 -5.92 9.98
CA LEU A 30 -0.61 -6.62 10.43
C LEU A 30 -0.31 -7.40 11.70
N ASP A 31 -1.18 -7.25 12.69
CA ASP A 31 -1.19 -8.04 13.91
C ASP A 31 -1.86 -9.40 13.63
N GLU A 32 -1.49 -10.47 14.34
CA GLU A 32 -2.10 -11.80 14.13
C GLU A 32 -3.63 -11.76 14.21
N HIS A 33 -4.20 -10.87 15.02
CA HIS A 33 -5.64 -10.74 15.17
C HIS A 33 -6.37 -10.09 13.98
N ASN A 34 -5.71 -9.24 13.20
CA ASN A 34 -6.33 -8.52 12.07
C ASN A 34 -5.85 -8.98 10.69
N LYS A 35 -4.77 -9.79 10.65
CA LYS A 35 -4.11 -10.22 9.43
C LYS A 35 -5.03 -10.95 8.45
N GLU A 36 -5.82 -11.93 8.91
CA GLU A 36 -6.71 -12.66 8.01
C GLU A 36 -7.80 -11.77 7.40
N ALA A 37 -8.36 -10.84 8.18
CA ALA A 37 -9.40 -9.95 7.69
C ALA A 37 -8.86 -8.98 6.63
N GLU A 38 -7.74 -8.32 6.91
CA GLU A 38 -7.12 -7.36 6.00
C GLU A 38 -6.61 -8.04 4.72
N ILE A 39 -6.01 -9.22 4.82
CA ILE A 39 -5.61 -10.00 3.64
C ILE A 39 -6.83 -10.38 2.80
N ASN A 40 -7.92 -10.85 3.41
CA ASN A 40 -9.14 -11.15 2.67
C ASN A 40 -9.72 -9.90 1.97
N HIS A 41 -9.66 -8.72 2.60
CA HIS A 41 -10.07 -7.48 1.96
C HIS A 41 -9.22 -7.10 0.75
N ALA A 42 -7.90 -7.24 0.85
CA ALA A 42 -6.99 -6.99 -0.27
C ALA A 42 -7.20 -8.00 -1.42
N LEU A 43 -7.38 -9.29 -1.10
CA LEU A 43 -7.65 -10.35 -2.08
C LEU A 43 -8.98 -10.21 -2.83
N LEU A 44 -9.97 -9.56 -2.20
CA LEU A 44 -11.26 -9.26 -2.82
C LEU A 44 -11.23 -7.97 -3.67
N GLY A 45 -10.17 -7.16 -3.53
CA GLY A 45 -9.97 -5.95 -4.31
C GLY A 45 -9.24 -6.19 -5.63
N ASP A 46 -9.21 -5.14 -6.45
CA ASP A 46 -8.37 -5.10 -7.65
C ASP A 46 -6.98 -4.53 -7.28
N PRO A 47 -5.89 -5.32 -7.33
CA PRO A 47 -4.56 -4.83 -7.03
C PRO A 47 -4.09 -3.82 -8.08
N ILE A 48 -3.42 -2.75 -7.63
CA ILE A 48 -2.94 -1.66 -8.49
C ILE A 48 -1.42 -1.59 -8.46
N PHE A 49 -0.83 -1.57 -7.27
CA PHE A 49 0.61 -1.44 -7.10
C PHE A 49 1.04 -2.08 -5.80
N SER A 50 2.10 -2.89 -5.81
CA SER A 50 2.68 -3.46 -4.61
C SER A 50 4.18 -3.27 -4.58
N GLY A 51 4.75 -3.27 -3.38
CA GLY A 51 6.17 -3.03 -3.22
C GLY A 51 6.64 -3.11 -1.77
N PHE A 52 7.89 -2.71 -1.58
CA PHE A 52 8.56 -2.71 -0.29
C PHE A 52 9.07 -1.30 0.00
N LEU A 53 8.61 -0.70 1.09
CA LEU A 53 9.22 0.51 1.63
C LEU A 53 10.45 0.14 2.44
N ARG A 54 11.52 0.91 2.31
CA ARG A 54 12.67 0.81 3.21
C ARG A 54 12.28 1.26 4.62
N ASP A 55 12.81 0.61 5.66
CA ASP A 55 12.44 0.95 7.04
C ASP A 55 12.80 2.39 7.43
N ASP A 56 13.94 2.90 6.95
CA ASP A 56 14.40 4.27 7.20
C ASP A 56 13.56 5.34 6.51
N MET A 57 12.86 4.98 5.44
CA MET A 57 12.01 5.86 4.65
C MET A 57 10.51 5.55 4.81
N LYS A 58 10.13 4.59 5.66
CA LYS A 58 8.74 4.11 5.78
C LYS A 58 7.76 5.23 6.12
N SER A 59 8.15 6.15 7.00
CA SER A 59 7.29 7.28 7.38
C SER A 59 7.01 8.20 6.20
N GLN A 60 8.03 8.51 5.39
CA GLN A 60 7.88 9.32 4.18
C GLN A 60 7.11 8.58 3.10
N GLY A 61 7.39 7.29 2.90
CA GLY A 61 6.66 6.43 1.97
C GLY A 61 5.17 6.37 2.29
N ARG A 62 4.80 6.23 3.57
CA ARG A 62 3.40 6.25 4.01
C ARG A 62 2.71 7.57 3.68
N GLU A 63 3.35 8.69 3.96
CA GLU A 63 2.79 10.01 3.64
C GLU A 63 2.55 10.19 2.13
N ILE A 64 3.47 9.69 1.29
CA ILE A 64 3.30 9.71 -0.16
C ILE A 64 2.13 8.80 -0.58
N ILE A 65 2.04 7.58 -0.03
CA ILE A 65 0.95 6.63 -0.32
C ILE A 65 -0.40 7.19 0.13
N GLU A 66 -0.49 7.81 1.31
CA GLU A 66 -1.73 8.42 1.82
C GLU A 66 -2.20 9.55 0.90
N ASN A 67 -1.28 10.40 0.44
CA ASN A 67 -1.59 11.45 -0.52
C ASN A 67 -2.04 10.87 -1.87
N LEU A 68 -1.36 9.84 -2.38
CA LEU A 68 -1.74 9.13 -3.60
C LEU A 68 -3.17 8.58 -3.50
N ILE A 69 -3.48 7.86 -2.42
CA ILE A 69 -4.80 7.28 -2.19
C ILE A 69 -5.86 8.36 -2.08
N LYS A 70 -5.56 9.47 -1.41
CA LYS A 70 -6.48 10.61 -1.31
C LYS A 70 -6.76 11.20 -2.69
N GLU A 71 -5.73 11.49 -3.48
CA GLU A 71 -5.86 11.97 -4.86
C GLU A 71 -6.69 11.00 -5.73
N MET A 72 -6.42 9.69 -5.66
CA MET A 72 -7.16 8.67 -6.42
C MET A 72 -8.62 8.56 -5.98
N ASN A 73 -8.90 8.69 -4.68
CA ASN A 73 -10.26 8.67 -4.16
C ASN A 73 -11.04 9.95 -4.50
N GLU A 74 -10.37 11.09 -4.61
CA GLU A 74 -10.97 12.37 -5.02
C GLU A 74 -11.26 12.40 -6.53
N SER A 75 -10.37 11.87 -7.37
CA SER A 75 -10.55 11.77 -8.82
C SER A 75 -11.47 10.62 -9.23
N GLY A 76 -11.49 9.53 -8.45
CA GLY A 76 -12.15 8.27 -8.78
C GLY A 76 -11.35 7.39 -9.76
N GLU A 77 -10.16 7.83 -10.16
CA GLU A 77 -9.28 7.16 -11.13
C GLU A 77 -7.99 6.67 -10.47
N ALA A 78 -7.52 5.50 -10.92
CA ALA A 78 -6.26 4.94 -10.45
C ALA A 78 -5.08 5.59 -11.19
N PHE A 79 -4.03 5.95 -10.45
CA PHE A 79 -2.74 6.26 -11.08
C PHE A 79 -2.14 5.01 -11.72
N GLY A 80 -1.37 5.21 -12.80
CA GLY A 80 -0.62 4.14 -13.41
C GLY A 80 0.52 3.66 -12.50
N GLU A 81 0.92 2.41 -12.64
CA GLU A 81 2.03 1.82 -11.88
C GLU A 81 3.32 2.65 -12.00
N ASN A 82 3.59 3.21 -13.19
CA ASN A 82 4.75 4.07 -13.42
C ASN A 82 4.69 5.38 -12.62
N ASP A 83 3.51 6.01 -12.51
CA ASP A 83 3.35 7.25 -11.75
C ASP A 83 3.53 7.00 -10.24
N ILE A 84 2.98 5.89 -9.75
CA ILE A 84 3.12 5.47 -8.35
C ILE A 84 4.58 5.14 -8.04
N SER A 85 5.22 4.35 -8.90
CA SER A 85 6.64 3.98 -8.77
C SER A 85 7.55 5.20 -8.78
N GLU A 86 7.33 6.15 -9.69
CA GLU A 86 8.15 7.36 -9.78
C GLU A 86 8.02 8.25 -8.53
N ARG A 87 6.81 8.38 -7.97
CA ARG A 87 6.58 9.11 -6.71
C ARG A 87 7.21 8.41 -5.51
N LEU A 88 7.26 7.07 -5.50
CA LEU A 88 7.81 6.28 -4.41
C LEU A 88 9.28 5.89 -4.59
N LYS A 89 9.92 6.20 -5.72
CA LYS A 89 11.28 5.72 -6.09
C LYS A 89 12.36 5.93 -5.02
N LEU A 90 12.25 6.98 -4.21
CA LEU A 90 13.21 7.30 -3.14
C LEU A 90 12.96 6.49 -1.86
N CYS A 91 11.73 5.98 -1.69
CA CYS A 91 11.29 5.24 -0.51
C CYS A 91 11.22 3.72 -0.76
N LEU A 92 11.10 3.32 -2.03
CA LEU A 92 11.12 1.91 -2.41
C LEU A 92 12.48 1.29 -2.13
N SER A 93 12.43 0.05 -1.67
CA SER A 93 13.61 -0.79 -1.63
C SER A 93 13.78 -1.47 -2.98
N GLU A 94 15.04 -1.50 -3.45
CA GLU A 94 15.51 -2.41 -4.51
C GLU A 94 15.31 -3.89 -4.10
#